data_AF-A0A6G3MNU5-F1
#
_entry.id   AF-A0A6G3MNU5-F1
#
_cell.length_a   1.000
_cell.length_b   1.000
_cell.length_c   1.000
_cell.angle_alpha   90.00
_cell.angle_beta   90.00
_cell.angle_gamma   90.00
#
_symmetry.space_group_name_H-M   'P 1'
#
loop_
_entity.id
_entity.type
_entity.pdbx_description
1 polymer ?
#
loop_
_entity_poly.entity_id
_entity_poly.type
_entity_poly.pdbx_seq_one_letter_code
_entity_poly.pdbx_strand_id
1 'polypeptide(L)'
;FFSSIFVSLFNSMESSAFYLRYYIGHLGRYGHEAIEFEFRPDGLLRYSNTTRYRNENIIKKQVYVTNPVLDELKRVISTSEILKENDEQWPLPDIEGRQ
;
A
#
# COMPACT_ATOMS: atom_id res chain seq x y z
N PHE A 1 3.77 -16.49 -3.64
CA PHE A 1 2.54 -15.76 -4.01
C PHE A 1 2.75 -14.27 -3.71
N PHE A 2 3.12 -13.57 -4.78
CA PHE A 2 3.36 -12.14 -5.01
C PHE A 2 4.00 -11.28 -3.90
N SER A 3 5.29 -11.04 -4.09
CA SER A 3 6.02 -9.84 -3.65
C SER A 3 5.97 -8.83 -4.77
N SER A 4 5.88 -7.56 -4.38
CA SER A 4 6.19 -6.34 -5.13
C SER A 4 5.18 -5.28 -4.73
N ILE A 5 5.72 -4.16 -4.25
CA ILE A 5 5.07 -2.86 -4.31
C ILE A 5 4.90 -2.56 -5.81
N PHE A 6 3.73 -2.90 -6.36
CA PHE A 6 3.39 -2.56 -7.74
C PHE A 6 2.82 -1.14 -7.74
N VAL A 7 3.62 -0.16 -8.12
CA VAL A 7 3.13 1.15 -8.53
C VAL A 7 3.03 1.13 -10.05
N SER A 8 1.82 0.92 -10.59
CA SER A 8 1.57 1.11 -12.02
C SER A 8 1.11 2.56 -12.26
N LEU A 9 1.92 3.33 -12.98
CA LEU A 9 1.55 4.64 -13.51
C LEU A 9 1.80 4.61 -15.02
N PHE A 10 0.73 4.50 -15.79
CA PHE A 10 0.80 4.69 -17.24
C PHE A 10 0.84 6.19 -17.53
N ASN A 11 1.83 6.59 -18.33
CA ASN A 11 1.96 7.95 -18.84
C ASN A 11 1.56 7.93 -20.33
N SER A 12 0.30 8.18 -20.61
CA SER A 12 -0.17 8.73 -21.89
C SER A 12 -1.56 9.33 -21.68
N MET A 13 -1.81 10.47 -22.32
CA MET A 13 -3.08 11.19 -22.31
C MET A 13 -4.28 10.29 -22.69
N GLU A 14 -4.84 9.54 -21.74
CA GLU A 14 -6.15 8.87 -21.79
C GLU A 14 -6.55 8.51 -20.35
N SER A 15 -7.80 8.74 -19.99
CA SER A 15 -8.36 8.77 -18.63
C SER A 15 -8.39 7.40 -17.89
N SER A 16 -7.27 6.82 -17.47
CA SER A 16 -7.09 6.12 -16.16
C SER A 16 -5.90 5.15 -16.11
N ALA A 17 -5.01 5.36 -15.12
CA ALA A 17 -4.60 4.30 -14.19
C ALA A 17 -3.85 4.94 -12.99
N PHE A 18 -4.56 5.17 -11.89
CA PHE A 18 -3.96 5.52 -10.60
C PHE A 18 -4.34 4.44 -9.58
N TYR A 19 -3.35 3.64 -9.18
CA TYR A 19 -3.50 2.58 -8.20
C TYR A 19 -2.31 2.63 -7.25
N LEU A 20 -2.58 2.55 -5.95
CA LEU A 20 -1.56 2.51 -4.91
C LEU A 20 -1.95 1.44 -3.92
N ARG A 21 -1.01 0.55 -3.58
CA ARG A 21 -1.16 -0.40 -2.48
C ARG A 21 0.11 -0.45 -1.68
N TYR A 22 -0.04 -0.38 -0.37
CA TYR A 22 1.04 -0.58 0.57
C TYR A 22 0.66 -1.70 1.54
N TYR A 23 1.62 -2.58 1.78
CA TYR A 23 1.51 -3.66 2.75
C TYR A 23 2.76 -3.62 3.61
N ILE A 24 2.59 -3.80 4.92
CA ILE A 24 3.67 -4.13 5.82
C ILE A 24 3.17 -5.20 6.77
N GLY A 25 3.97 -6.22 7.01
CA GLY A 25 3.64 -7.19 8.03
C GLY A 25 4.82 -8.05 8.42
N HIS A 26 4.69 -8.68 9.58
CA HIS A 26 5.70 -9.56 10.13
C HIS A 26 5.07 -10.73 10.90
N LEU A 27 5.88 -11.74 11.17
CA LEU A 27 5.49 -12.84 12.05
C LEU A 27 6.04 -12.57 13.45
N GLY A 28 5.23 -11.93 14.29
CA GLY A 28 5.57 -11.70 15.69
C GLY A 28 5.39 -12.95 16.55
N ARG A 29 5.80 -12.85 17.82
CA ARG A 29 5.59 -13.89 18.84
C ARG A 29 4.12 -14.33 18.98
N TYR A 30 3.19 -13.44 18.66
CA TYR A 30 1.76 -13.65 18.82
C TYR A 30 1.03 -13.93 17.50
N GLY A 31 1.78 -14.19 16.43
CA GLY A 31 1.26 -14.50 15.10
C GLY A 31 1.50 -13.38 14.09
N HIS A 32 0.80 -13.48 12.97
CA HIS A 32 0.93 -12.52 11.87
C HIS A 32 0.27 -11.19 12.23
N GLU A 33 1.04 -10.12 12.12
CA GLU A 33 0.57 -8.74 12.26
C GLU A 33 0.87 -7.99 10.97
N ALA A 34 -0.11 -7.24 10.47
CA ALA A 34 0.01 -6.52 9.21
C ALA A 34 -0.90 -5.30 9.12
N ILE A 35 -0.40 -4.29 8.43
CA ILE A 35 -1.17 -3.13 7.98
C ILE A 35 -1.15 -3.14 6.45
N GLU A 36 -2.32 -2.99 5.85
CA GLU A 36 -2.48 -2.84 4.40
C GLU A 36 -3.43 -1.70 4.11
N PHE A 37 -3.08 -0.88 3.12
CA PHE A 37 -4.02 0.05 2.53
C PHE A 37 -3.90 0.11 1.02
N GLU A 38 -5.02 0.40 0.37
CA GLU A 38 -5.13 0.49 -1.08
C GLU A 38 -6.00 1.68 -1.49
N PHE A 39 -5.53 2.45 -2.47
CA PHE A 39 -6.31 3.46 -3.18
C PHE A 39 -6.55 3.00 -4.62
N ARG A 40 -7.83 2.95 -4.98
CA ARG A 40 -8.27 2.65 -6.34
C ARG A 40 -8.47 3.92 -7.17
N PRO A 41 -8.48 3.81 -8.51
CA PRO A 41 -8.71 4.95 -9.39
C PRO A 41 -10.07 5.63 -9.17
N ASP A 42 -11.06 4.86 -8.69
CA ASP A 42 -12.43 5.30 -8.38
C ASP A 42 -12.55 6.04 -7.03
N GLY A 43 -11.44 6.25 -6.32
CA GLY A 43 -11.42 6.92 -5.02
C GLY A 43 -11.75 6.00 -3.84
N LEU A 44 -11.95 4.70 -4.04
CA LEU A 44 -12.14 3.77 -2.93
C LEU A 44 -10.81 3.53 -2.20
N LEU A 45 -10.76 3.94 -0.93
CA LEU A 45 -9.73 3.59 0.03
C LEU A 45 -10.16 2.34 0.80
N ARG A 46 -9.35 1.30 0.76
CA ARG A 46 -9.49 0.09 1.59
C ARG A 46 -8.36 0.06 2.60
N TYR A 47 -8.69 -0.04 3.88
CA TYR A 47 -7.73 -0.15 4.98
C TYR A 47 -7.99 -1.43 5.75
N SER A 48 -6.92 -2.18 6.01
CA SER A 48 -6.92 -3.35 6.89
C SER A 48 -5.78 -3.24 7.88
N ASN A 49 -6.10 -3.42 9.16
CA ASN A 49 -5.12 -3.56 10.22
C ASN A 49 -5.43 -4.85 10.99
N THR A 50 -4.53 -5.82 10.80
CA THR A 50 -4.56 -7.13 11.43
C THR A 50 -3.51 -7.10 12.52
N THR A 51 -3.93 -6.94 13.77
CA THR A 51 -3.05 -7.12 14.94
C THR A 51 -3.59 -8.26 15.78
N ARG A 52 -2.71 -8.94 16.52
CA ARG A 52 -3.11 -9.91 17.55
C ARG A 52 -3.05 -9.31 18.95
N TYR A 53 -2.76 -8.01 19.03
CA TYR A 53 -2.75 -7.27 20.27
C TYR A 53 -4.13 -7.35 20.94
N ARG A 54 -4.14 -7.89 22.18
CA ARG A 54 -5.33 -8.00 23.05
C ARG A 54 -6.52 -8.79 22.51
N ASN A 55 -6.31 -9.73 21.58
CA ASN A 55 -7.38 -10.53 20.97
C ASN A 55 -8.47 -9.66 20.29
N GLU A 56 -8.11 -8.47 19.79
CA GLU A 56 -9.05 -7.62 19.08
C GLU A 56 -9.33 -8.15 17.67
N ASN A 57 -10.52 -7.82 17.15
CA ASN A 57 -10.93 -8.20 15.79
C ASN A 57 -10.15 -7.38 14.75
N ILE A 58 -9.90 -7.98 13.58
CA ILE A 58 -9.27 -7.29 12.44
C ILE A 58 -10.06 -6.02 12.11
N ILE A 59 -9.37 -4.87 12.07
CA ILE A 59 -9.97 -3.61 11.69
C ILE A 59 -9.97 -3.51 10.18
N LYS A 60 -11.15 -3.53 9.57
CA LYS A 60 -11.33 -3.29 8.13
C LYS A 60 -12.22 -2.08 7.92
N LYS A 61 -11.76 -1.13 7.13
CA LYS A 61 -12.49 0.10 6.78
C LYS A 61 -12.45 0.33 5.29
N GLN A 62 -13.56 0.80 4.75
CA GLN A 62 -13.69 1.18 3.34
C GLN A 62 -14.37 2.54 3.29
N VAL A 63 -13.79 3.47 2.54
CA VAL A 63 -14.30 4.84 2.41
C VAL A 63 -13.97 5.36 1.02
N TYR A 64 -14.86 6.17 0.45
CA TYR A 64 -14.56 6.92 -0.76
C TYR A 64 -13.91 8.25 -0.38
N VAL A 65 -12.76 8.53 -0.97
CA VAL A 65 -12.07 9.82 -0.81
C VAL A 65 -12.42 10.75 -1.96
N THR A 66 -12.33 12.05 -1.70
CA THR A 66 -12.56 13.09 -2.70
C THR A 66 -11.35 13.27 -3.63
N ASN A 67 -11.56 13.79 -4.84
CA ASN A 67 -10.50 14.04 -5.82
C ASN A 67 -9.27 14.79 -5.28
N PRO A 68 -9.39 15.85 -4.43
CA PRO A 68 -8.20 16.52 -3.87
C PRO A 68 -7.26 15.59 -3.10
N VAL A 69 -7.78 14.54 -2.45
CA VAL A 69 -6.96 13.55 -1.74
C VAL A 69 -6.19 12.70 -2.74
N LEU A 70 -6.84 12.29 -3.84
CA LEU A 70 -6.18 11.52 -4.91
C LEU A 70 -5.10 12.33 -5.60
N ASP A 71 -5.36 13.61 -5.85
CA ASP A 71 -4.39 14.50 -6.51
C ASP A 71 -3.19 14.79 -5.60
N GLU A 72 -3.42 14.92 -4.29
CA GLU A 72 -2.33 15.05 -3.32
C GLU A 72 -1.48 13.78 -3.22
N LEU A 73 -2.10 12.60 -3.25
CA LEU A 73 -1.35 11.33 -3.29
C LEU A 73 -0.47 11.23 -4.54
N LYS A 74 -1.00 11.61 -5.72
CA LYS A 74 -0.21 11.67 -6.95
C LYS A 74 0.95 12.65 -6.79
N ARG A 75 0.71 13.84 -6.22
CA ARG A 75 1.76 14.84 -5.97
C ARG A 75 2.87 14.30 -5.07
N VAL A 76 2.52 13.61 -3.98
CA VAL A 76 3.49 12.98 -3.06
C VAL A 76 4.32 11.92 -3.77
N ILE A 77 3.69 11.02 -4.55
CA ILE A 77 4.39 9.98 -5.32
C ILE A 77 5.33 10.59 -6.36
N SER A 78 4.89 11.63 -7.07
CA SER A 78 5.74 12.30 -8.06
C SER A 78 6.91 13.03 -7.41
N THR A 79 6.69 13.67 -6.26
CA THR A 79 7.72 14.45 -5.54
C THR A 79 8.74 13.54 -4.84
N SER A 80 8.35 12.33 -4.43
CA SER A 80 9.27 11.38 -3.79
C SER A 80 10.25 10.72 -4.75
N GLU A 81 10.01 10.85 -6.06
CA GLU A 81 10.79 10.19 -7.12
C GLU A 81 10.86 8.66 -7.01
N ILE A 82 10.01 8.03 -6.20
CA ILE A 82 10.03 6.58 -5.92
C ILE A 82 9.92 5.72 -7.19
N LEU A 83 9.34 6.26 -8.26
CA LEU A 83 9.22 5.59 -9.57
C LEU A 83 10.55 5.44 -10.31
N LYS A 84 11.60 6.16 -9.89
CA LYS A 84 12.95 6.05 -10.44
C LYS A 84 13.81 5.03 -9.70
N GLU A 85 13.34 4.54 -8.56
CA GLU A 85 14.07 3.59 -7.71
C GLU A 85 13.84 2.14 -8.14
N ASN A 86 14.79 1.26 -7.77
CA ASN A 86 14.72 -0.17 -8.01
C ASN A 86 15.11 -0.93 -6.73
N ASP A 87 14.33 -1.94 -6.38
CA ASP A 87 14.50 -2.76 -5.17
C ASP A 87 15.48 -3.93 -5.34
N GLU A 88 16.13 -4.07 -6.50
CA GLU A 88 17.11 -5.14 -6.80
C GLU A 88 18.22 -5.32 -5.74
N GLN A 89 18.62 -4.22 -5.09
CA GLN A 89 19.68 -4.23 -4.06
C GLN A 89 19.12 -4.12 -2.63
N TRP A 90 17.81 -4.13 -2.46
CA TRP A 90 17.19 -3.99 -1.14
C TRP A 90 17.22 -5.33 -0.38
N PRO A 91 17.22 -5.30 0.97
CA PRO A 91 17.09 -6.50 1.77
C PRO A 91 15.82 -7.26 1.40
N LEU A 92 15.96 -8.56 1.15
CA LEU A 92 14.82 -9.41 0.88
C LEU A 92 13.95 -9.55 2.15
N PRO A 93 12.63 -9.70 1.99
CA PRO A 93 11.74 -9.99 3.11
C PRO A 93 12.19 -11.23 3.90
N ASP A 94 12.13 -11.13 5.22
CA ASP A 94 12.48 -12.22 6.13
C ASP A 94 11.36 -12.52 7.13
N ILE A 95 11.68 -13.27 8.19
CA ILE A 95 10.71 -13.65 9.23
C ILE A 95 10.33 -12.44 10.11
N GLU A 96 11.27 -11.50 10.29
CA GLU A 96 11.07 -10.31 11.10
C GLU A 96 10.25 -9.24 10.39
N GLY A 97 10.15 -9.27 9.06
CA GLY A 97 9.24 -8.39 8.36
C GLY A 97 9.28 -8.43 6.83
N ARG A 98 8.21 -7.89 6.25
CA ARG A 98 8.02 -7.73 4.82
C ARG A 98 7.28 -6.44 4.50
N GLN A 99 7.73 -5.76 3.45
CA GLN A 99 7.10 -4.61 2.82
C GLN A 99 7.00 -4.83 1.30
#